data_AF-X0BEE1-F1
#
_entry.id   AF-X0BEE1-F1
#
_cell.length_a   1.000
_cell.length_b   1.000
_cell.length_c   1.000
_cell.angle_alpha   90.00
_cell.angle_beta   90.00
_cell.angle_gamma   90.00
#
_symmetry.space_group_name_H-M   'P 1'
#
loop_
_entity.id
_entity.type
_entity.pdbx_description
1 polymer ?
#
loop_
_entity_poly.entity_id
_entity_poly.type
_entity_poly.pdbx_seq_one_letter_code
_entity_poly.pdbx_strand_id
1 'polypeptide(L)'
;MVWTIASAEWEFLLSRAGPSAVDELGFLPSIVVQGHSWSLVITTWNQAITTVLPSVEFGSTDSTVGVLQVIAGLWKLRAWSMDTLWSWYKRNLPKLRNSTADN
;
A
#
# COMPACT_ATOMS: atom_id res chain seq x y z
N MET A 1 -9.54 -12.29 7.01
CA MET A 1 -8.70 -12.59 5.83
C MET A 1 -7.74 -11.43 5.48
N VAL A 2 -8.20 -10.17 5.39
CA VAL A 2 -7.34 -8.98 5.10
C VAL A 2 -6.19 -8.78 6.09
N TRP A 3 -6.42 -9.03 7.39
CA TRP A 3 -5.41 -8.89 8.44
C TRP A 3 -4.16 -9.75 8.23
N THR A 4 -4.32 -10.97 7.70
CA THR A 4 -3.19 -11.90 7.47
C THR A 4 -2.29 -11.44 6.31
N ILE A 5 -2.89 -10.89 5.25
CA ILE A 5 -2.14 -10.37 4.09
C ILE A 5 -1.35 -9.14 4.50
N ALA A 6 -1.99 -8.22 5.24
CA ALA A 6 -1.34 -7.02 5.75
C ALA A 6 -0.13 -7.37 6.63
N SER A 7 -0.28 -8.31 7.57
CA SER A 7 0.84 -8.73 8.42
C SER A 7 2.00 -9.34 7.62
N ALA A 8 1.71 -10.19 6.63
CA ALA A 8 2.75 -10.78 5.78
C ALA A 8 3.54 -9.74 4.97
N GLU A 9 2.86 -8.69 4.49
CA GLU A 9 3.50 -7.57 3.77
C GLU A 9 4.47 -6.80 4.68
N TRP A 10 4.05 -6.51 5.91
CA TRP A 10 4.91 -5.85 6.90
C TRP A 10 6.10 -6.72 7.30
N GLU A 11 5.91 -8.03 7.52
CA GLU A 11 7.01 -8.96 7.81
C GLU A 11 8.04 -9.01 6.67
N PHE A 12 7.57 -9.01 5.42
CA PHE A 12 8.47 -8.93 4.26
C PHE A 12 9.30 -7.64 4.29
N LEU A 13 8.68 -6.48 4.52
CA LEU A 13 9.39 -5.20 4.57
C LEU A 13 10.36 -5.12 5.76
N LEU A 14 9.95 -5.61 6.94
CA LEU A 14 10.81 -5.70 8.12
C LEU A 14 12.04 -6.55 7.85
N SER A 15 11.88 -7.71 7.21
CA SER A 15 12.99 -8.61 6.89
C SER A 15 14.01 -8.02 5.92
N ARG A 16 13.61 -7.03 5.11
CA ARG A 16 14.44 -6.46 4.03
C ARG A 16 15.02 -5.08 4.34
N ALA A 17 14.23 -4.22 4.97
CA ALA A 17 14.58 -2.83 5.24
C ALA A 17 14.92 -2.58 6.73
N GLY A 18 14.50 -3.48 7.62
CA GLY A 18 14.69 -3.35 9.06
C GLY A 18 13.63 -2.48 9.75
N PRO A 19 13.59 -2.51 11.10
CA PRO A 19 12.52 -1.90 11.88
C PRO A 19 12.42 -0.37 11.76
N SER A 20 13.56 0.33 11.76
CA SER A 20 13.59 1.80 11.69
C SER A 20 13.09 2.35 10.35
N ALA A 21 13.37 1.65 9.25
CA ALA A 21 12.87 2.04 7.93
C ALA A 21 11.37 1.83 7.79
N VAL A 22 10.85 0.74 8.38
CA VAL A 22 9.41 0.43 8.40
C VAL A 22 8.63 1.46 9.23
N ASP A 23 9.19 1.91 10.35
CA ASP A 23 8.60 2.97 11.17
C ASP A 23 8.53 4.32 10.42
N GLU A 24 9.55 4.65 9.60
CA GLU A 24 9.55 5.83 8.73
C GLU A 24 8.42 5.80 7.68
N LEU A 25 8.03 4.61 7.20
CA LEU A 25 6.99 4.47 6.18
C LEU A 25 5.60 4.84 6.72
N GLY A 26 5.35 4.58 8.02
CA GLY A 26 4.13 4.94 8.75
C GLY A 26 2.87 4.14 8.37
N PHE A 27 2.57 4.01 7.08
CA PHE A 27 1.39 3.27 6.61
C PHE A 27 1.54 2.71 5.19
N LEU A 28 0.75 1.67 4.90
CA LEU A 28 0.60 1.05 3.59
C LEU A 28 -0.88 1.01 3.20
N PRO A 29 -1.27 1.69 2.10
CA PRO A 29 -2.61 1.57 1.55
C PRO A 29 -2.75 0.27 0.75
N SER A 30 -3.88 -0.40 0.91
CA SER A 30 -4.27 -1.60 0.19
C SER A 30 -5.69 -1.43 -0.36
N ILE A 31 -5.96 -1.99 -1.53
CA ILE A 31 -7.31 -1.97 -2.13
C ILE A 31 -7.95 -3.33 -1.93
N VAL A 32 -9.20 -3.33 -1.44
CA VAL A 32 -10.02 -4.53 -1.30
C VAL A 32 -11.21 -4.40 -2.23
N VAL A 33 -11.41 -5.40 -3.09
CA VAL A 33 -12.54 -5.49 -4.02
C VAL A 33 -13.46 -6.61 -3.57
N GLN A 34 -14.73 -6.30 -3.31
CA GLN A 34 -15.74 -7.26 -2.89
C GLN A 34 -17.01 -7.10 -3.73
N GLY A 35 -17.22 -8.03 -4.65
CA GLY A 35 -18.27 -7.91 -5.66
C GLY A 35 -18.01 -6.66 -6.51
N HIS A 36 -18.95 -5.71 -6.47
CA HIS A 36 -18.82 -4.45 -7.19
C HIS A 36 -18.18 -3.33 -6.35
N SER A 37 -18.07 -3.49 -5.03
CA SER A 37 -17.56 -2.46 -4.10
C SER A 37 -16.03 -2.47 -4.04
N TRP A 38 -15.45 -1.27 -4.06
CA TRP A 38 -14.01 -1.01 -3.96
C TRP A 38 -13.73 -0.20 -2.71
N SER A 39 -12.97 -0.79 -1.79
CA SER A 39 -12.61 -0.18 -0.52
C SER A 39 -11.11 0.05 -0.40
N LEU A 40 -10.76 1.20 0.17
CA LEU A 40 -9.41 1.51 0.59
C LEU A 40 -9.24 1.07 2.04
N VAL A 41 -8.21 0.26 2.26
CA VAL A 41 -7.75 -0.17 3.56
C VAL A 41 -6.41 0.50 3.81
N ILE A 42 -6.21 1.05 4.99
CA ILE A 42 -4.91 1.58 5.39
C ILE A 42 -4.40 0.69 6.50
N THR A 43 -3.20 0.17 6.32
CA THR A 43 -2.52 -0.64 7.32
C THR A 43 -1.39 0.18 7.91
N THR A 44 -1.29 0.22 9.23
CA THR A 44 -0.15 0.83 9.92
C THR A 44 0.57 -0.23 10.71
N TRP A 45 1.89 -0.10 10.84
CA TRP A 45 2.69 -0.94 11.71
C TRP A 45 3.17 -0.12 12.90
N ASN A 46 2.55 -0.31 14.05
CA ASN A 46 3.00 0.29 15.30
C ASN A 46 3.33 -0.84 16.28
N GLN A 47 4.62 -0.95 16.65
CA GLN A 47 5.08 -1.87 17.71
C GLN A 47 4.55 -3.31 17.57
N ALA A 48 4.62 -3.88 16.36
CA ALA A 48 4.16 -5.23 16.04
C ALA A 48 2.63 -5.46 15.96
N ILE A 49 1.84 -4.39 15.95
CA ILE A 49 0.40 -4.47 15.71
C ILE A 49 0.09 -3.86 14.34
N THR A 50 -0.41 -4.69 13.43
CA THR A 50 -1.00 -4.24 12.18
C THR A 50 -2.38 -3.68 12.46
N THR A 51 -2.56 -2.36 12.42
CA THR A 51 -3.89 -1.75 12.54
C THR A 51 -4.45 -1.53 11.14
N VAL A 52 -5.47 -2.29 10.79
CA VAL A 52 -6.27 -2.09 9.57
C VAL A 52 -7.35 -1.07 9.92
N LEU A 53 -7.24 0.13 9.36
CA LEU A 53 -8.30 1.12 9.47
C LEU A 53 -9.55 0.60 8.74
N PRO A 54 -10.78 0.96 9.20
CA PRO A 54 -12.01 0.51 8.57
C PRO A 54 -11.97 0.79 7.07
N SER A 55 -12.31 -0.22 6.27
CA SER A 55 -12.45 -0.12 4.83
C SER A 55 -13.30 1.09 4.46
N VAL A 56 -12.71 2.08 3.79
CA VAL A 56 -13.44 3.21 3.25
C VAL A 56 -13.81 2.86 1.81
N GLU A 57 -15.09 2.57 1.59
CA GLU A 57 -15.59 2.42 0.21
C GLU A 57 -15.38 3.74 -0.53
N PHE A 58 -14.64 3.68 -1.62
CA PHE A 58 -14.30 4.85 -2.44
C PHE A 58 -14.85 4.73 -3.86
N GLY A 59 -15.56 3.65 -4.18
CA GLY A 59 -16.27 3.53 -5.44
C GLY A 59 -16.90 2.15 -5.63
N SER A 60 -17.72 2.04 -6.67
CA SER A 60 -18.36 0.78 -7.07
C SER A 60 -18.32 0.62 -8.59
N THR A 61 -18.42 -0.61 -9.07
CA THR A 61 -18.50 -0.94 -10.50
C THR A 61 -19.92 -1.20 -10.98
N ASP A 62 -20.92 -1.02 -10.11
CA ASP A 62 -22.34 -1.14 -10.44
C ASP A 62 -22.94 0.11 -11.11
N SER A 63 -22.19 1.21 -11.14
CA SER A 63 -22.65 2.51 -11.61
C SER A 63 -21.52 3.28 -12.28
N THR A 64 -21.84 4.07 -13.31
CA THR A 64 -20.85 4.89 -14.03
C THR A 64 -20.13 5.87 -13.11
N VAL A 65 -20.85 6.48 -12.16
CA VAL A 65 -20.27 7.40 -11.18
C VAL A 65 -19.30 6.65 -10.26
N GLY A 66 -19.69 5.46 -9.77
CA GLY A 66 -18.81 4.62 -8.98
C GLY A 66 -17.52 4.26 -9.71
N VAL A 67 -17.60 3.91 -11.00
CA VAL A 67 -16.43 3.57 -11.81
C VAL A 67 -15.46 4.76 -11.91
N LEU A 68 -15.99 5.97 -12.10
CA LEU A 68 -15.18 7.19 -12.14
C LEU A 68 -14.51 7.46 -10.78
N GLN A 69 -15.19 7.19 -9.66
CA GLN A 69 -14.60 7.31 -8.33
C GLN A 69 -13.48 6.29 -8.12
N VAL A 70 -13.65 5.04 -8.59
CA VAL A 70 -12.60 4.02 -8.57
C VAL A 70 -11.37 4.49 -9.35
N ILE A 71 -11.55 4.99 -10.57
CA ILE A 71 -10.45 5.49 -11.41
C ILE A 71 -9.73 6.66 -10.71
N ALA A 72 -10.48 7.62 -10.16
CA ALA A 72 -9.91 8.76 -9.45
C ALA A 72 -9.12 8.32 -8.20
N GLY A 73 -9.64 7.35 -7.44
CA GLY A 73 -8.94 6.77 -6.29
C GLY A 73 -7.64 6.07 -6.68
N LEU A 74 -7.67 5.27 -7.76
CA LEU A 74 -6.48 4.62 -8.32
C LEU A 74 -5.42 5.62 -8.77
N TRP A 75 -5.84 6.73 -9.40
CA TRP A 75 -4.91 7.78 -9.80
C TRP A 75 -4.24 8.44 -8.60
N LYS A 76 -5.01 8.71 -7.54
CA LYS A 76 -4.46 9.26 -6.30
C LYS A 76 -3.47 8.31 -5.62
N LEU A 77 -3.80 7.02 -5.57
CA LEU A 77 -2.92 5.99 -5.02
C LEU A 77 -1.66 5.79 -5.86
N ARG A 78 -1.78 5.87 -7.19
CA ARG A 78 -0.63 5.83 -8.09
C ARG A 78 0.33 6.99 -7.82
N ALA A 79 -0.20 8.22 -7.74
CA ALA A 79 0.60 9.40 -7.44
C ALA A 79 1.32 9.24 -6.09
N TRP A 80 0.58 8.86 -5.04
CA TRP A 80 1.17 8.59 -3.72
C TRP A 80 2.26 7.50 -3.77
N SER A 81 2.01 6.41 -4.51
CA SER A 81 2.97 5.30 -4.62
C SER A 81 4.26 5.73 -5.32
N MET A 82 4.15 6.58 -6.35
CA MET A 82 5.32 7.11 -7.06
C MET A 82 6.11 8.13 -6.24
N ASP A 83 5.42 8.97 -5.47
CA ASP A 83 6.06 10.06 -4.72
C ASP A 83 6.64 9.56 -3.38
N THR A 84 5.88 8.75 -2.65
CA THR A 84 6.20 8.33 -1.28
C THR A 84 6.82 6.95 -1.25
N LEU A 85 6.07 5.93 -1.69
CA LEU A 85 6.47 4.53 -1.56
C LEU A 85 7.71 4.22 -2.39
N TRP A 86 7.78 4.68 -3.63
CA TRP A 86 8.93 4.47 -4.51
C TRP A 86 10.20 5.18 -4.00
N SER A 87 10.05 6.39 -3.47
CA SER A 87 11.15 7.13 -2.82
C SER A 87 11.65 6.41 -1.57
N TRP A 88 10.77 5.79 -0.80
CA TRP A 88 11.14 4.94 0.32
C TRP A 88 11.86 3.67 -0.14
N TYR A 89 11.34 2.99 -1.17
CA TYR A 89 11.95 1.76 -1.71
C TYR A 89 13.38 1.97 -2.20
N LYS A 90 13.65 3.04 -2.94
CA LYS A 90 15.02 3.33 -3.43
C LYS A 90 16.02 3.58 -2.30
N ARG A 91 15.56 4.18 -1.20
CA ARG A 91 16.41 4.50 -0.04
C ARG A 91 16.71 3.25 0.78
N ASN A 92 15.70 2.41 1.00
CA ASN A 92 15.76 1.33 1.97
C ASN A 92 16.01 -0.06 1.37
N LEU A 93 15.81 -0.26 0.06
CA LEU A 93 16.11 -1.52 -0.64
C LEU A 93 17.24 -1.35 -1.68
N PRO A 94 18.52 -1.35 -1.26
CA PRO A 94 19.66 -1.12 -2.15
C PRO A 94 19.80 -2.17 -3.27
N LYS A 95 19.22 -3.37 -3.12
CA LYS A 95 19.21 -4.40 -4.17
C LYS A 95 18.39 -4.01 -5.41
N LEU A 96 17.40 -3.12 -5.29
CA LEU A 96 16.65 -2.60 -6.44
C LEU A 96 17.40 -1.50 -7.20
N ARG A 97 18.36 -0.82 -6.54
CA ARG A 97 19.18 0.24 -7.14
C ARG A 97 20.18 -0.32 -8.16
N ASN A 98 20.72 -1.51 -7.91
CA ASN A 98 21.79 -2.06 -8.74
C ASN A 98 21.28 -2.74 -10.02
N SER A 99 19.96 -3.02 -10.13
CA SER A 99 19.35 -3.61 -11.34
C SER A 99 19.23 -2.63 -12.53
N THR A 100 19.50 -1.35 -12.31
CA THR A 100 19.49 -0.30 -13.35
C THR A 100 20.90 0.17 -13.74
N ALA A 101 21.94 -0.41 -13.15
CA ALA A 101 23.34 -0.11 -13.49
C ALA A 101 23.95 -1.12 -14.50
N ASP A 102 23.24 -2.22 -14.77
CA ASP A 102 23.64 -3.23 -15.76
C ASP A 102 22.70 -3.14 -16.99
N ASN A 103 22.90 -2.11 -17.81
CA ASN A 103 22.49 -2.03 -19.23
C ASN A 103 23.20 -0.87 -19.92
#